data_AF-A0AAP6SK03-F1
#
_entry.id   AF-A0AAP6SK03-F1
#
_cell.length_a   1.000
_cell.length_b   1.000
_cell.length_c   1.000
_cell.angle_alpha   90.00
_cell.angle_beta   90.00
_cell.angle_gamma   90.00
#
_symmetry.space_group_name_H-M   'P 1'
#
loop_
_entity.id
_entity.type
_entity.pdbx_description
1 polymer ?
#
loop_
_entity_poly.entity_id
_entity_poly.type
_entity_poly.pdbx_seq_one_letter_code
_entity_poly.pdbx_strand_id
1 'polypeptide(L)' 'MMERIAKAQLRLMKYGAFIGIIGGIASFVGPNHHGLIKAMMGVVIGCMLLGKRLPLALKEMFDANQELTDEMENSNKN' A
#
# COMPACT_ATOMS: atom_id res chain seq x y z
N MET A 1 -17.92 9.83 -4.72
CA MET A 1 -17.47 8.43 -4.46
C MET A 1 -16.10 8.17 -5.10
N MET A 2 -15.95 8.34 -6.41
CA MET A 2 -14.67 8.26 -7.15
C MET A 2 -13.55 9.13 -6.58
N GLU A 3 -13.84 10.36 -6.14
CA GLU A 3 -12.83 11.25 -5.52
C GLU A 3 -12.25 10.69 -4.20
N ARG A 4 -13.08 10.02 -3.38
CA ARG A 4 -12.62 9.39 -2.13
C ARG A 4 -11.68 8.22 -2.44
N ILE A 5 -12.02 7.43 -3.46
CA ILE A 5 -11.22 6.30 -3.93
C ILE A 5 -9.90 6.78 -4.50
N ALA A 6 -9.93 7.78 -5.39
CA ALA A 6 -8.73 8.39 -5.96
C ALA A 6 -7.80 8.93 -4.86
N LYS A 7 -8.36 9.59 -3.84
CA LYS A 7 -7.59 10.11 -2.70
C LYS A 7 -6.98 9.00 -1.83
N ALA A 8 -7.70 7.89 -1.63
CA ALA A 8 -7.20 6.70 -0.94
C ALA A 8 -6.09 6.01 -1.75
N GLN A 9 -6.27 5.86 -3.07
CA GLN A 9 -5.25 5.33 -3.99
C GLN A 9 -3.97 6.17 -3.95
N LEU A 10 -4.09 7.50 -3.99
CA LEU A 10 -2.96 8.42 -4.01
C LEU A 10 -2.17 8.35 -2.69
N ARG A 11 -2.86 8.19 -1.56
CA ARG A 11 -2.23 7.93 -0.25
C ARG A 11 -1.48 6.61 -0.23
N LEU A 12 -2.10 5.53 -0.73
CA LEU A 12 -1.47 4.21 -0.83
C LEU A 12 -0.27 4.21 -1.78
N MET A 13 -0.33 4.94 -2.89
CA MET A 13 0.78 5.10 -3.81
C MET A 13 1.96 5.83 -3.15
N LYS A 14 1.70 6.89 -2.37
CA LYS A 14 2.73 7.57 -1.58
C LYS A 14 3.37 6.64 -0.55
N TYR A 15 2.56 5.80 0.10
CA TYR A 15 3.03 4.82 1.06
C TYR A 15 3.88 3.72 0.42
N GLY A 16 3.46 3.19 -0.73
CA GLY A 16 4.23 2.23 -1.51
C GLY A 16 5.56 2.80 -1.99
N ALA A 17 5.57 4.04 -2.50
CA ALA A 17 6.79 4.73 -2.91
C ALA A 17 7.76 4.91 -1.73
N PHE A 18 7.25 5.29 -0.56
CA PHE A 18 8.06 5.43 0.66
C PHE A 18 8.68 4.10 1.11
N ILE A 19 7.89 3.02 1.15
CA ILE A 19 8.37 1.67 1.47
C ILE A 19 9.43 1.22 0.45
N GLY A 20 9.23 1.49 -0.84
CA GLY A 20 10.18 1.18 -1.90
C GLY A 20 11.50 1.92 -1.76
N ILE A 21 11.48 3.21 -1.41
CA ILE A 21 12.69 4.01 -1.15
C ILE A 21 13.47 3.43 0.04
N ILE A 22 12.80 3.09 1.14
CA ILE A 22 13.47 2.46 2.30
C ILE A 22 14.02 1.07 1.95
N GLY A 23 13.28 0.27 1.19
CA GLY A 23 13.74 -1.01 0.65
C GLY A 23 15.01 -0.88 -0.20
N GLY A 24 15.06 0.13 -1.07
CA GLY A 24 16.22 0.44 -1.91
C GLY A 24 17.44 0.87 -1.11
N ILE A 25 17.26 1.78 -0.14
CA ILE A 25 18.34 2.25 0.75
C ILE A 25 18.87 1.08 1.59
N ALA A 26 18.00 0.25 2.15
CA ALA A 26 18.39 -0.92 2.94
C ALA A 26 19.20 -1.94 2.12
N SER A 27 18.84 -2.15 0.85
CA SER A 27 19.61 -2.98 -0.09
C SER A 27 21.03 -2.47 -0.34
N PHE A 28 21.23 -1.17 -0.33
CA PHE A 28 22.52 -0.55 -0.62
C PHE A 28 23.45 -0.51 0.61
N VAL A 29 22.90 -0.32 1.81
CA VAL A 29 23.69 -0.10 3.05
C VAL A 29 23.95 -1.38 3.85
N GLY A 30 23.16 -2.45 3.66
CA GLY A 30 23.31 -3.68 4.45
C GLY A 30 24.61 -4.47 4.16
N PRO A 31 25.08 -5.32 5.09
CA PRO A 31 26.29 -6.16 4.94
C PRO A 31 26.16 -7.17 3.79
N ASN A 32 27.25 -7.80 3.34
CA ASN A 32 27.34 -8.58 2.08
C ASN A 32 26.54 -9.92 2.05
N HIS A 33 25.23 -9.86 2.29
CA HIS A 33 24.26 -10.94 2.09
C HIS A 33 23.29 -10.57 0.96
N HIS A 34 22.67 -11.60 0.36
CA HIS A 34 21.73 -11.54 -0.77
C HIS A 34 20.85 -10.26 -0.76
N GLY A 35 20.91 -9.46 -1.82
CA GLY A 35 20.20 -8.17 -1.92
C GLY A 35 18.68 -8.27 -1.71
N LEU A 36 18.08 -9.42 -2.03
CA LEU A 36 16.66 -9.72 -1.78
C LEU A 36 16.28 -9.69 -0.28
N ILE A 37 17.15 -10.21 0.59
CA ILE A 37 16.88 -10.23 2.04
C ILE A 37 16.93 -8.81 2.59
N LYS A 38 17.85 -7.98 2.11
CA LYS A 38 17.94 -6.56 2.51
C LYS A 38 16.75 -5.74 2.05
N ALA A 39 16.29 -5.98 0.82
CA ALA A 39 15.10 -5.33 0.29
C ALA A 39 13.89 -5.68 1.18
N MET A 40 13.72 -6.95 1.56
CA MET A 40 12.66 -7.35 2.49
C MET A 40 12.79 -6.69 3.85
N MET A 41 13.99 -6.58 4.42
CA MET A 41 14.18 -5.88 5.69
C MET A 41 13.78 -4.41 5.61
N GLY A 42 14.16 -3.70 4.54
CA GLY A 42 13.75 -2.32 4.33
C GLY A 42 12.24 -2.18 4.08
N VAL A 43 11.62 -3.13 3.40
CA VAL A 43 10.16 -3.18 3.24
C VAL A 43 9.46 -3.37 4.58
N VAL A 44 9.94 -4.29 5.44
CA VAL A 44 9.39 -4.51 6.78
C VAL A 44 9.54 -3.28 7.66
N ILE A 45 10.70 -2.62 7.63
CA ILE A 45 10.95 -1.37 8.37
C ILE A 45 10.03 -0.25 7.85
N GLY A 46 9.89 -0.11 6.53
CA GLY A 46 8.98 0.84 5.91
C GLY A 46 7.52 0.60 6.34
N CYS A 47 7.07 -0.65 6.30
CA CYS A 47 5.73 -1.03 6.77
C CYS A 47 5.55 -0.75 8.27
N MET A 48 6.56 -1.04 9.11
CA MET A 48 6.52 -0.73 10.54
C MET A 48 6.44 0.78 10.82
N LEU A 49 7.18 1.60 10.07
CA LEU A 49 7.15 3.06 10.19
C LEU A 49 5.79 3.64 9.81
N LEU A 50 5.12 3.05 8.82
CA LEU A 50 3.74 3.42 8.49
C LEU A 50 2.73 2.90 9.52
N GLY A 51 3.06 1.80 10.20
CA GLY A 51 2.34 1.27 11.34
C GLY A 51 0.85 1.12 11.06
N LYS A 52 0.01 1.75 11.90
CA LYS A 52 -1.46 1.70 11.78
C LYS A 52 -2.02 2.47 10.57
N ARG A 53 -1.26 3.36 9.93
CA ARG A 53 -1.78 4.18 8.81
C ARG A 53 -1.90 3.41 7.50
N LEU A 54 -1.03 2.43 7.27
CA LEU A 54 -1.08 1.57 6.09
C LEU A 54 -2.33 0.67 6.07
N PRO A 55 -2.63 -0.15 7.10
CA PRO A 55 -3.82 -0.99 7.12
C PRO A 55 -5.12 -0.18 7.17
N LEU A 56 -5.11 1.00 7.80
CA LEU A 56 -6.27 1.90 7.81
C LEU A 56 -6.57 2.43 6.40
N ALA A 57 -5.55 2.86 5.66
CA ALA A 57 -5.71 3.34 4.28
C ALA A 57 -6.07 2.20 3.32
N LEU A 58 -5.53 0.98 3.53
CA LEU A 58 -5.95 -0.20 2.78
C LEU A 58 -7.42 -0.53 3.04
N LYS A 59 -7.88 -0.46 4.30
CA LYS A 59 -9.27 -0.73 4.65
C LYS A 59 -10.22 0.31 4.05
N GLU A 60 -9.91 1.60 4.13
CA GLU A 60 -10.69 2.65 3.46
C GLU A 60 -10.82 2.41 1.95
N MET A 61 -9.73 1.95 1.33
CA MET A 61 -9.72 1.66 -0.09
C MET A 61 -10.52 0.39 -0.43
N PHE A 62 -10.42 -0.65 0.42
CA PHE A 62 -11.14 -1.90 0.26
C PHE A 62 -12.65 -1.70 0.43
N ASP A 63 -13.09 -1.02 1.50
CA ASP A 63 -14.50 -0.69 1.71
C ASP A 63 -15.06 0.10 0.53
N ALA A 64 -14.34 1.12 0.05
CA ALA A 64 -14.80 1.93 -1.07
C ALA A 64 -14.84 1.18 -2.41
N ASN A 65 -13.97 0.16 -2.59
CA ASN A 65 -13.97 -0.68 -3.79
C ASN A 65 -15.05 -1.78 -3.72
N GLN A 66 -15.34 -2.27 -2.53
CA GLN A 66 -16.44 -3.19 -2.25
C GLN A 66 -17.79 -2.51 -2.51
N GLU A 67 -17.95 -1.27 -2.03
CA GLU A 67 -19.13 -0.43 -2.29
C GLU A 67 -19.38 -0.26 -3.80
N LEU A 68 -18.33 0.00 -4.60
CA LEU A 68 -18.44 0.04 -6.07
C LEU A 68 -18.77 -1.32 -6.69
N THR A 69 -18.22 -2.41 -6.15
CA THR A 69 -18.44 -3.76 -6.69
C THR A 69 -19.90 -4.19 -6.47
N ASP A 70 -20.43 -3.92 -5.27
CA ASP A 70 -21.83 -4.17 -4.92
C ASP A 70 -22.79 -3.32 -5.76
N GLU A 71 -22.42 -2.06 -6.04
CA GLU A 71 -23.20 -1.15 -6.89
C GLU A 71 -23.21 -1.61 -8.37
N MET A 72 -22.06 -2.07 -8.88
CA MET A 72 -21.96 -2.66 -10.23
C MET A 72 -22.74 -3.98 -10.33
N GLU A 73 -22.69 -4.84 -9.31
CA GLU A 73 -23.44 -6.09 -9.29
C GLU A 73 -24.96 -5.85 -9.25
N ASN A 74 -25.43 -4.87 -8.45
CA ASN A 74 -26.85 -4.49 -8.42
C ASN A 74 -27.31 -3.88 -9.75
N SER A 75 -26.51 -3.00 -10.36
CA SER A 75 -26.85 -2.39 -11.65
C SER A 75 -26.87 -3.38 -12.81
N ASN A 76 -26.16 -4.51 -12.71
CA ASN A 76 -26.20 -5.59 -13.71
C ASN A 76 -27.36 -6.56 -13.51
N LYS A 77 -28.03 -6.52 -12.35
CA LYS A 77 -29.14 -7.41 -11.98
C LYS A 77 -30.53 -6.82 -12.30
N ASN A 78 -30.58 -5.57 -12.73
CA ASN A 78 -31.79 -4.81 -13.04
C ASN A 78 -31.81 -4.35 -14.50
#